data_AF-A0A7C5C7Q0-F1
#
_entry.id   AF-A0A7C5C7Q0-F1
#
_cell.length_a   1.000
_cell.length_b   1.000
_cell.length_c   1.000
_cell.angle_alpha   90.00
_cell.angle_beta   90.00
_cell.angle_gamma   90.00
#
_symmetry.space_group_name_H-M   'P 1'
#
loop_
_entity.id
_entity.type
_entity.pdbx_description
1 polymer ?
#
loop_
_entity_poly.entity_id
_entity_poly.type
_entity_poly.pdbx_seq_one_letter_code
_entity_poly.pdbx_strand_id
1 'polypeptide(L)'
;MTKHIGILTAGGDSPGLNAALRGVGKAAQGWYDMQVIGFLDGFRGLVDNRFQRMDGDVLSGILTRGGTILGTSRDKPHRMLFGGKVQDMTDVIVENYHANHLDCLVCIGGGGPQKNALKLMEKGLNIITLPKTIDNDVAMTDVTFGFDTALGIATD
;
A
#
# COMPACT_ATOMS: atom_id res chain seq x y z
N MET A 1 -8.47 -12.41 19.52
CA MET A 1 -7.31 -12.74 18.66
C MET A 1 -6.76 -11.43 18.13
N THR A 2 -5.44 -11.26 18.21
CA THR A 2 -4.69 -10.16 17.62
C THR A 2 -4.96 -10.10 16.12
N LYS A 3 -5.25 -8.90 15.59
CA LYS A 3 -5.53 -8.70 14.16
C LYS A 3 -4.24 -8.48 13.37
N HIS A 4 -4.19 -9.01 12.15
CA HIS A 4 -3.04 -8.90 11.26
C HIS A 4 -3.38 -8.06 10.03
N ILE A 5 -2.59 -7.04 9.76
CA ILE A 5 -2.80 -6.11 8.66
C ILE A 5 -1.61 -6.15 7.71
N GLY A 6 -1.89 -6.28 6.42
CA GLY A 6 -0.92 -6.02 5.37
C GLY A 6 -1.00 -4.55 4.93
N ILE A 7 0.12 -3.94 4.55
CA ILE A 7 0.13 -2.61 3.95
C ILE A 7 1.05 -2.57 2.72
N LEU A 8 0.67 -1.82 1.69
CA LEU A 8 1.50 -1.61 0.50
C LEU A 8 1.34 -0.20 -0.07
N THR A 9 2.37 0.25 -0.78
CA THR A 9 2.36 1.47 -1.61
C THR A 9 2.41 1.09 -3.09
N ALA A 10 1.48 1.61 -3.89
CA ALA A 10 1.38 1.27 -5.32
C ALA A 10 1.15 2.50 -6.22
N GLY A 11 1.59 2.38 -7.48
CA GLY A 11 1.53 3.46 -8.47
C GLY A 11 2.80 4.32 -8.49
N GLY A 12 2.68 5.57 -8.93
CA GLY A 12 3.80 6.52 -8.85
C GLY A 12 4.13 6.88 -7.40
N ASP A 13 5.41 7.11 -7.11
CA ASP A 13 5.85 7.58 -5.80
C ASP A 13 5.37 9.03 -5.55
N SER A 14 5.17 9.40 -4.28
CA SER A 14 4.80 10.77 -3.90
C SER A 14 5.26 11.10 -2.48
N PRO A 15 5.45 12.40 -2.16
CA PRO A 15 5.69 12.84 -0.79
C PRO A 15 4.59 12.38 0.18
N GLY A 16 4.95 12.18 1.45
CA GLY A 16 4.00 11.82 2.51
C GLY A 16 3.71 10.32 2.66
N LEU A 17 4.25 9.46 1.78
CA LEU A 17 4.02 8.02 1.88
C LEU A 17 4.57 7.39 3.16
N ASN A 18 5.80 7.71 3.53
CA ASN A 18 6.38 7.23 4.79
C ASN A 18 5.60 7.74 6.03
N ALA A 19 5.05 8.95 5.96
CA ALA A 19 4.18 9.49 7.00
C ALA A 19 2.89 8.68 7.12
N ALA A 20 2.25 8.32 6.00
CA ALA A 20 1.07 7.46 5.97
C ALA A 20 1.37 6.05 6.51
N LEU A 21 2.45 5.41 6.06
CA LEU A 21 2.90 4.11 6.58
C LEU A 21 3.11 4.15 8.10
N ARG A 22 3.79 5.20 8.60
CA ARG A 22 4.00 5.41 10.03
C ARG A 22 2.70 5.63 10.79
N GLY A 23 1.78 6.41 10.24
CA GLY A 23 0.48 6.67 10.84
C GLY A 23 -0.32 5.37 11.04
N VAL A 24 -0.44 4.56 9.98
CA VAL A 24 -1.11 3.25 10.06
C VAL A 24 -0.40 2.33 11.04
N GLY A 25 0.92 2.16 10.92
CA GLY A 25 1.68 1.24 11.75
C GLY A 25 1.64 1.60 13.24
N LYS A 26 1.85 2.87 13.60
CA LYS A 26 1.82 3.32 15.00
C LYS A 26 0.42 3.25 15.61
N ALA A 27 -0.64 3.54 14.86
CA ALA A 27 -2.01 3.40 15.35
C ALA A 27 -2.35 1.92 15.59
N ALA A 28 -2.10 1.07 14.59
CA ALA A 28 -2.35 -0.38 14.66
C ALA A 28 -1.65 -1.02 15.87
N GLN A 29 -0.36 -0.76 16.05
CA GLN A 29 0.42 -1.35 17.14
C GLN A 29 0.13 -0.71 18.50
N GLY A 30 0.06 0.62 18.56
CA GLY A 30 0.02 1.33 19.84
C GLY A 30 -1.37 1.36 20.48
N TRP A 31 -2.44 1.34 19.67
CA TRP A 31 -3.80 1.59 20.16
C TRP A 31 -4.68 0.35 20.10
N TYR A 32 -4.36 -0.59 19.20
CA TYR A 32 -5.22 -1.73 18.89
C TYR A 32 -4.54 -3.09 19.03
N ASP A 33 -3.27 -3.14 19.44
CA ASP A 33 -2.48 -4.36 19.56
C ASP A 33 -2.55 -5.23 18.29
N MET A 34 -2.40 -4.59 17.12
CA MET A 34 -2.43 -5.25 15.82
C MET A 34 -1.02 -5.46 15.28
N GLN A 35 -0.81 -6.55 14.54
CA GLN A 35 0.44 -6.83 13.84
C GLN A 35 0.38 -6.28 12.42
N VAL A 36 1.48 -5.72 11.94
CA VAL A 36 1.53 -5.09 10.61
C VAL A 36 2.73 -5.61 9.83
N ILE A 37 2.47 -6.07 8.60
CA ILE A 37 3.50 -6.38 7.60
C ILE A 37 3.37 -5.43 6.41
N GLY A 38 4.50 -4.97 5.88
CA GLY A 38 4.58 -4.12 4.70
C GLY A 38 5.07 -4.91 3.51
N PHE A 39 4.25 -5.01 2.45
CA PHE A 39 4.65 -5.66 1.20
C PHE A 39 5.53 -4.73 0.37
N LEU A 40 6.65 -5.27 -0.09
CA LEU A 40 7.62 -4.52 -0.87
C LEU A 40 7.12 -4.34 -2.31
N ASP A 41 7.46 -3.23 -2.96
CA ASP A 41 7.18 -2.98 -4.37
C ASP A 41 5.70 -3.12 -4.74
N GLY A 42 4.78 -2.74 -3.84
CA GLY A 42 3.34 -2.75 -4.09
C GLY A 42 2.76 -4.14 -4.34
N PHE A 43 1.93 -4.26 -5.38
CA PHE A 43 1.30 -5.54 -5.73
C PHE A 43 2.31 -6.61 -6.17
N ARG A 44 3.50 -6.23 -6.64
CA ARG A 44 4.55 -7.16 -7.02
C ARG A 44 5.02 -7.97 -5.82
N GLY A 45 5.42 -7.32 -4.72
CA GLY A 45 5.83 -8.07 -3.53
C GLY A 45 4.68 -8.80 -2.85
N LEU A 46 3.43 -8.34 -3.00
CA LEU A 46 2.28 -9.14 -2.54
C LEU A 46 2.15 -10.45 -3.33
N VAL A 47 2.39 -10.45 -4.65
CA VAL A 47 2.45 -11.68 -5.47
C VAL A 47 3.66 -12.54 -5.12
N ASP A 48 4.83 -11.93 -4.97
CA ASP A 48 6.07 -12.64 -4.65
C ASP A 48 6.17 -13.05 -3.16
N ASN A 49 5.16 -12.71 -2.35
CA ASN A 49 5.14 -12.81 -0.89
C ASN A 49 6.39 -12.19 -0.21
N ARG A 50 6.88 -11.06 -0.74
CA ARG A 50 7.99 -10.28 -0.19
C ARG A 50 7.46 -9.18 0.71
N PHE A 51 7.69 -9.31 2.00
CA PHE A 51 7.28 -8.33 3.01
C PHE A 51 8.32 -8.19 4.12
N GLN A 52 8.18 -7.12 4.88
CA GLN A 52 8.89 -6.90 6.14
C GLN A 52 7.91 -6.62 7.27
N ARG A 53 8.31 -6.89 8.51
CA ARG A 53 7.54 -6.46 9.68
C ARG A 53 7.65 -4.94 9.84
N MET A 54 6.54 -4.31 10.19
CA MET A 54 6.47 -2.84 10.35
C MET A 54 6.54 -2.48 11.83
N ASP A 55 7.62 -2.86 12.51
CA ASP A 55 7.81 -2.63 13.94
C ASP A 55 8.24 -1.19 14.30
N GLY A 56 8.43 -0.95 15.61
CA GLY A 56 8.75 0.36 16.15
C GLY A 56 10.01 0.99 15.54
N ASP A 57 11.00 0.17 15.21
CA ASP A 57 12.30 0.59 14.69
C ASP A 57 12.20 0.93 13.20
N VAL A 58 11.54 0.07 12.42
CA VAL A 58 11.26 0.32 10.99
C VAL A 58 10.44 1.60 10.78
N LEU A 59 9.51 1.89 11.69
CA LEU A 59 8.65 3.07 11.63
C LEU A 59 9.29 4.33 12.24
N SER A 60 10.48 4.20 12.83
CA SER A 60 11.21 5.33 13.43
C SER A 60 11.97 6.12 12.36
N GLY A 61 12.03 7.44 12.50
CA GLY A 61 12.82 8.31 11.60
C GLY A 61 12.31 8.45 10.16
N ILE A 62 11.25 7.75 9.75
CA ILE A 62 10.75 7.80 8.36
C ILE A 62 9.79 8.96 8.08
N LEU A 63 9.28 9.64 9.12
CA LEU A 63 8.19 10.64 9.01
C LEU A 63 8.50 11.76 8.01
N THR A 64 9.74 12.26 8.00
CA THR A 64 10.19 13.37 7.15
C THR A 64 10.93 12.91 5.89
N ARG A 65 11.06 11.59 5.69
CA ARG A 65 11.77 11.03 4.54
C ARG A 65 10.85 10.99 3.32
N GLY A 66 11.33 11.53 2.19
CA GLY A 66 10.66 11.42 0.91
C GLY A 66 10.54 9.98 0.40
N GLY A 67 9.59 9.77 -0.51
CA GLY A 67 9.27 8.47 -1.10
C GLY A 67 8.65 7.48 -0.11
N THR A 68 8.85 6.19 -0.36
CA THR A 68 8.35 5.08 0.46
C THR A 68 9.45 4.07 0.81
N ILE A 69 9.54 3.66 2.08
CA ILE A 69 10.46 2.60 2.52
C ILE A 69 10.09 1.22 1.97
N LEU A 70 8.85 1.03 1.50
CA LEU A 70 8.41 -0.25 0.92
C LEU A 70 8.68 -0.33 -0.59
N GLY A 71 9.09 0.76 -1.24
CA GLY A 71 9.09 0.83 -2.69
C GLY A 71 7.68 0.83 -3.29
N THR A 72 7.59 0.88 -4.62
CA THR A 72 6.31 0.88 -5.33
C THR A 72 6.46 0.22 -6.70
N SER A 73 5.37 -0.33 -7.22
CA SER A 73 5.29 -0.80 -8.61
C SER A 73 4.01 -0.32 -9.27
N ARG A 74 4.00 -0.36 -10.61
CA ARG A 74 2.82 -0.12 -11.44
C ARG A 74 2.16 -1.42 -11.92
N ASP A 75 2.55 -2.55 -11.33
CA ASP A 75 2.03 -3.85 -11.69
C ASP A 75 0.53 -3.94 -11.41
N LYS A 76 -0.16 -4.64 -12.32
CA LYS A 76 -1.61 -4.88 -12.25
C LYS A 76 -1.82 -6.37 -12.02
N PRO A 77 -2.33 -6.81 -10.85
CA PRO A 77 -2.47 -8.23 -10.54
C PRO A 77 -3.15 -9.06 -11.63
N HIS A 78 -4.23 -8.53 -12.22
CA HIS A 78 -5.02 -9.20 -13.26
C HIS A 78 -4.34 -9.33 -14.64
N ARG A 79 -3.13 -8.76 -14.82
CA ARG A 79 -2.35 -8.82 -16.07
C ARG A 79 -0.88 -8.49 -15.80
N MET A 80 -0.29 -9.20 -14.86
CA MET A 80 1.09 -8.97 -14.44
C MET A 80 2.05 -9.72 -15.38
N LEU A 81 3.18 -9.10 -15.72
CA LEU A 81 4.24 -9.79 -16.45
C LEU A 81 5.03 -10.67 -15.46
N PHE A 82 4.99 -11.98 -15.66
CA PHE A 82 5.69 -12.97 -14.85
C PHE A 82 6.34 -14.01 -15.77
N GLY A 83 7.64 -14.23 -15.64
CA GLY A 83 8.38 -15.17 -16.51
C GLY A 83 8.24 -14.88 -18.01
N GLY A 84 8.12 -13.60 -18.39
CA GLY A 84 7.94 -13.19 -19.79
C GLY A 84 6.53 -13.36 -20.37
N LYS A 85 5.55 -13.81 -19.57
CA LYS A 85 4.14 -13.95 -19.98
C LYS A 85 3.23 -13.09 -19.12
N VAL A 86 2.16 -12.58 -19.71
CA VAL A 86 1.11 -11.86 -18.98
C VAL A 86 0.18 -12.89 -18.35
N GLN A 87 0.00 -12.80 -17.03
CA GLN A 87 -0.82 -13.72 -16.25
C GLN A 87 -1.71 -12.96 -15.26
N ASP A 88 -2.86 -13.55 -14.91
CA ASP A 88 -3.67 -13.08 -13.80
C ASP A 88 -3.13 -13.70 -12.51
N MET A 89 -2.63 -12.86 -11.62
CA MET A 89 -2.02 -13.22 -10.34
C MET A 89 -2.96 -12.93 -9.16
N THR A 90 -4.24 -12.62 -9.39
CA THR A 90 -5.17 -12.28 -8.31
C THR A 90 -5.38 -13.45 -7.35
N ASP A 91 -5.46 -14.69 -7.85
CA ASP A 91 -5.62 -15.86 -6.99
C ASP A 91 -4.38 -16.12 -6.13
N VAL A 92 -3.17 -15.88 -6.67
CA VAL A 92 -1.92 -15.93 -5.90
C VAL A 92 -1.91 -14.88 -4.78
N ILE A 93 -2.45 -13.69 -5.03
CA ILE A 93 -2.61 -12.67 -3.98
C ILE A 93 -3.57 -13.15 -2.88
N VAL A 94 -4.68 -13.78 -3.25
CA VAL A 94 -5.64 -14.34 -2.28
C VAL A 94 -4.97 -15.40 -1.42
N GLU A 95 -4.20 -16.31 -2.03
CA GLU A 95 -3.42 -17.33 -1.31
C GLU A 95 -2.43 -16.68 -0.34
N ASN A 96 -1.62 -15.72 -0.80
CA ASN A 96 -0.65 -15.03 0.05
C ASN A 96 -1.31 -14.21 1.17
N TYR A 97 -2.45 -13.59 0.90
CA TYR A 97 -3.24 -12.88 1.91
C TYR A 97 -3.63 -13.84 3.06
N HIS A 98 -4.14 -15.02 2.73
CA HIS A 98 -4.53 -16.02 3.72
C HIS A 98 -3.33 -16.71 4.38
N ALA A 99 -2.26 -16.97 3.64
CA ALA A 99 -1.02 -17.57 4.16
C ALA A 99 -0.33 -16.67 5.20
N ASN A 100 -0.47 -15.34 5.07
CA ASN A 100 0.00 -14.38 6.08
C ASN A 100 -1.04 -14.08 7.17
N HIS A 101 -2.17 -14.79 7.17
CA HIS A 101 -3.27 -14.64 8.13
C HIS A 101 -3.83 -13.21 8.19
N LEU A 102 -3.89 -12.50 7.06
CA LEU A 102 -4.34 -11.12 7.05
C LEU A 102 -5.85 -11.01 7.31
N ASP A 103 -6.22 -10.07 8.17
CA ASP A 103 -7.60 -9.64 8.38
C ASP A 103 -7.98 -8.47 7.46
N CYS A 104 -6.99 -7.69 7.03
CA CYS A 104 -7.15 -6.56 6.12
C CYS A 104 -5.85 -6.26 5.36
N LEU A 105 -5.98 -5.74 4.14
CA LEU A 105 -4.90 -5.14 3.37
C LEU A 105 -5.16 -3.63 3.20
N VAL A 106 -4.17 -2.80 3.54
CA VAL A 106 -4.18 -1.36 3.33
C VAL A 106 -3.39 -1.03 2.06
N CYS A 107 -4.06 -0.47 1.06
CA CYS A 107 -3.47 -0.07 -0.21
C CYS A 107 -3.34 1.45 -0.28
N ILE A 108 -2.12 1.98 -0.19
CA ILE A 108 -1.85 3.40 -0.41
C ILE A 108 -1.58 3.63 -1.90
N GLY A 109 -2.46 4.38 -2.58
CA GLY A 109 -2.41 4.52 -4.03
C GLY A 109 -3.42 5.51 -4.60
N GLY A 110 -3.30 5.76 -5.91
CA GLY A 110 -4.28 6.57 -6.67
C GLY A 110 -5.37 5.71 -7.32
N GLY A 111 -6.05 6.26 -8.34
CA GLY A 111 -7.16 5.57 -9.00
C GLY A 111 -6.79 4.22 -9.66
N GLY A 112 -5.57 4.08 -10.18
CA GLY A 112 -5.07 2.80 -10.73
C GLY A 112 -5.00 1.69 -9.67
N PRO A 113 -4.24 1.87 -8.58
CA PRO A 113 -4.24 0.97 -7.43
C PRO A 113 -5.63 0.69 -6.83
N GLN A 114 -6.53 1.69 -6.74
CA GLN A 114 -7.90 1.49 -6.25
C GLN A 114 -8.70 0.53 -7.13
N LYS A 115 -8.52 0.57 -8.46
CA LYS A 115 -9.14 -0.42 -9.37
C LYS A 115 -8.63 -1.83 -9.13
N ASN A 116 -7.34 -1.99 -8.80
CA ASN A 116 -6.79 -3.29 -8.42
C ASN A 116 -7.34 -3.76 -7.07
N ALA A 117 -7.47 -2.85 -6.10
CA ALA A 117 -8.07 -3.13 -4.79
C ALA A 117 -9.52 -3.63 -4.95
N LEU A 118 -10.35 -2.97 -5.76
CA LEU A 118 -11.73 -3.39 -6.02
C LEU A 118 -11.80 -4.84 -6.53
N LYS A 119 -10.97 -5.21 -7.51
CA LYS A 119 -10.93 -6.58 -8.04
C LYS A 119 -10.58 -7.62 -6.98
N LEU A 120 -9.70 -7.28 -6.04
CA LEU A 120 -9.33 -8.16 -4.94
C LEU A 120 -10.42 -8.21 -3.85
N MET A 121 -11.17 -7.13 -3.65
CA MET A 121 -12.37 -7.14 -2.79
C MET A 121 -13.48 -8.01 -3.39
N GLU A 122 -13.68 -7.98 -4.71
CA GLU A 122 -14.60 -8.88 -5.43
C GLU A 122 -14.21 -10.36 -5.28
N LYS A 123 -12.92 -10.63 -5.00
CA LYS A 123 -12.39 -11.96 -4.65
C LYS A 123 -12.51 -12.31 -3.16
N GLY A 124 -13.13 -11.44 -2.36
CA GLY A 124 -13.41 -11.68 -0.94
C GLY A 124 -12.37 -11.13 0.04
N LEU A 125 -11.38 -10.34 -0.42
CA LEU A 125 -10.40 -9.73 0.48
C LEU A 125 -10.92 -8.46 1.14
N ASN A 126 -10.62 -8.26 2.41
CA ASN A 126 -10.91 -7.00 3.10
C ASN A 126 -9.82 -5.98 2.77
N ILE A 127 -10.16 -4.91 2.06
CA ILE A 127 -9.20 -3.90 1.63
C ILE A 127 -9.65 -2.50 2.00
N ILE A 128 -8.72 -1.72 2.56
CA ILE A 128 -8.84 -0.28 2.78
C ILE A 128 -7.91 0.42 1.80
N THR A 129 -8.37 1.53 1.20
CA THR A 129 -7.51 2.35 0.32
C THR A 129 -7.24 3.71 0.94
N LEU A 130 -6.02 4.20 0.77
CA LEU A 130 -5.59 5.52 1.21
C LEU A 130 -5.20 6.37 -0.01
N PRO A 131 -5.78 7.57 -0.20
CA PRO A 131 -5.71 8.30 -1.45
C PRO A 131 -4.35 8.99 -1.63
N LYS A 132 -3.58 8.50 -2.59
CA LYS A 132 -2.21 8.97 -2.85
C LYS A 132 -2.02 9.35 -4.31
N THR A 133 -1.78 10.63 -4.56
CA THR A 133 -1.32 11.17 -5.85
C THR A 133 -0.84 12.61 -5.64
N ILE A 134 0.02 13.11 -6.52
CA ILE A 134 0.34 14.55 -6.57
C ILE A 134 -0.69 15.32 -7.39
N ASP A 135 -1.54 14.63 -8.15
CA ASP A 135 -2.47 15.23 -9.11
C ASP A 135 -3.81 15.67 -8.47
N ASN A 136 -4.04 15.29 -7.22
CA ASN A 136 -5.30 15.50 -6.49
C ASN A 136 -6.57 15.03 -7.21
N ASP A 137 -6.48 13.94 -7.95
CA ASP A 137 -7.52 13.44 -8.85
C ASP A 137 -8.26 12.19 -8.34
N VAL A 138 -8.20 11.93 -7.03
CA VAL A 138 -8.93 10.82 -6.40
C VAL A 138 -10.28 11.32 -5.89
N ALA A 139 -11.36 10.67 -6.32
CA ALA A 139 -12.70 11.03 -5.90
C ALA A 139 -12.93 10.81 -4.39
N MET A 140 -13.91 11.53 -3.84
CA MET A 140 -14.36 11.41 -2.44
C MET A 140 -13.32 11.84 -1.39
N THR A 141 -12.33 12.63 -1.78
CA THR A 141 -11.43 13.34 -0.87
C THR A 141 -11.10 14.71 -1.42
N ASP A 142 -11.00 15.72 -0.56
CA ASP A 142 -10.63 17.07 -0.98
C ASP A 142 -9.14 17.18 -1.30
N VAL A 143 -8.30 16.41 -0.59
CA VAL A 143 -6.83 16.44 -0.70
C VAL A 143 -6.26 15.03 -0.60
N THR A 144 -5.28 14.76 -1.46
CA THR A 144 -4.56 13.48 -1.55
C THR A 144 -3.15 13.60 -0.97
N PHE A 145 -2.61 12.47 -0.48
CA PHE A 145 -1.23 12.43 0.00
C PHE A 145 -0.25 12.78 -1.13
N GLY A 146 0.51 13.84 -0.91
CA GLY A 146 1.56 14.32 -1.82
C GLY A 146 1.19 15.60 -2.58
N PHE A 147 -0.09 15.94 -2.69
CA PHE A 147 -0.54 17.14 -3.43
C PHE A 147 0.06 18.44 -2.90
N ASP A 148 -0.09 18.70 -1.60
CA ASP A 148 0.35 19.95 -0.97
C ASP A 148 1.86 20.19 -1.14
N THR A 149 2.68 19.15 -0.94
CA THR A 149 4.12 19.22 -1.17
C THR A 149 4.45 19.48 -2.64
N ALA A 150 3.75 18.84 -3.57
CA ALA A 150 3.98 19.04 -5.00
C ALA A 150 3.62 20.46 -5.44
N LEU A 151 2.50 20.99 -4.93
CA LEU A 151 2.07 22.36 -5.18
C LEU A 151 3.12 23.36 -4.67
N GLY A 152 3.57 23.21 -3.42
CA GLY A 152 4.61 24.07 -2.84
C GLY A 152 5.87 24.13 -3.70
N ILE A 153 6.39 22.97 -4.10
CA ILE A 153 7.58 22.89 -4.96
C ILE A 153 7.35 23.49 -6.36
N ALA A 154 6.14 23.40 -6.91
CA ALA A 154 5.84 23.98 -8.22
C ALA A 154 5.71 25.51 -8.21
N THR A 155 5.43 26.10 -7.03
CA THR A 155 5.29 27.54 -6.84
C THR A 155 6.54 28.24 -6.33
N ASP A 156 7.54 27.47 -5.89
CA ASP A 156 8.88 27.94 -5.50
C ASP A 156 9.74 28.29 -6.73
#